data_AF-A0A9P7QS92-F1
#
_entry.id   AF-A0A9P7QS92-F1
#
_cell.length_a   1.000
_cell.length_b   1.000
_cell.length_c   1.000
_cell.angle_alpha   90.00
_cell.angle_beta   90.00
_cell.angle_gamma   90.00
#
_symmetry.space_group_name_H-M   'P 1'
#
loop_
_entity.id
_entity.type
_entity.pdbx_description
1 polymer ?
#
loop_
_entity_poly.entity_id
_entity_poly.type
_entity_poly.pdbx_seq_one_letter_code
_entity_poly.pdbx_strand_id
1 'polypeptide(L)'
;MSAATVFDSTLFGNIFGTEEARQAFSERSYVANLIKAECALAEAEEAEGIVPGGTAAVLREHCNVSKIDWQLLAARTEIVGYPVLPLVEQMSKWVPEET
;
A
#
# COMPACT_ATOMS: atom_id res chain seq x y z
N MET A 1 1.11 11.15 20.66
CA MET A 1 0.07 10.14 20.48
C MET A 1 -0.04 9.32 21.75
N SER A 2 -1.25 9.05 22.23
CA SER A 2 -1.46 8.12 23.36
C SER A 2 -1.36 6.70 22.82
N ALA A 3 -0.60 5.83 23.48
CA ALA A 3 -0.56 4.40 23.13
C ALA A 3 -1.88 3.75 23.58
N ALA A 4 -2.61 3.16 22.63
CA ALA A 4 -3.85 2.44 22.94
C ALA A 4 -3.58 0.97 23.30
N THR A 5 -2.50 0.39 22.76
CA THR A 5 -2.07 -0.99 23.04
C THR A 5 -0.63 -1.05 23.55
N VAL A 6 -0.22 -2.21 24.08
CA VAL A 6 1.17 -2.45 24.49
C VAL A 6 2.16 -2.41 23.31
N PHE A 7 1.69 -2.67 22.08
CA PHE A 7 2.53 -2.67 20.88
C PHE A 7 2.86 -1.25 20.41
N ASP A 8 2.03 -0.26 20.73
CA ASP A 8 2.28 1.15 20.42
C ASP A 8 3.19 1.84 21.46
N SER A 9 3.47 1.16 22.58
CA SER A 9 4.26 1.71 23.68
C SER A 9 5.76 1.56 23.42
N THR A 10 6.49 2.67 23.55
CA THR A 10 7.96 2.67 23.49
C THR A 10 8.61 1.96 24.68
N LEU A 11 7.91 1.86 25.81
CA LEU A 11 8.40 1.21 27.03
C LEU A 11 8.11 -0.28 27.05
N PHE A 12 6.91 -0.69 26.60
CA PHE A 12 6.44 -2.06 26.75
C PHE A 12 6.45 -2.87 25.44
N GLY A 13 6.53 -2.22 24.28
CA GLY A 13 6.40 -2.89 22.98
C GLY A 13 7.44 -3.98 22.75
N ASN A 14 8.67 -3.79 23.24
CA ASN A 14 9.75 -4.78 23.12
C ASN A 14 9.71 -5.89 24.18
N ILE A 15 8.87 -5.77 25.20
CA ILE A 15 8.66 -6.83 26.20
C ILE A 15 7.70 -7.88 25.65
N PHE A 16 6.68 -7.44 24.89
CA PHE A 16 5.58 -8.29 24.41
C PHE A 16 5.61 -8.53 22.89
N GLY A 17 6.63 -8.04 22.19
CA GLY A 17 6.78 -8.22 20.75
C GLY A 17 8.17 -7.77 20.28
N THR A 18 8.38 -7.81 18.97
CA THR A 18 9.63 -7.35 18.35
C THR A 18 9.37 -6.17 17.41
N GLU A 19 10.43 -5.41 17.10
CA GLU A 19 10.34 -4.33 16.13
C GLU A 19 9.95 -4.86 14.74
N GLU A 20 10.49 -6.01 14.35
CA GLU A 20 10.19 -6.65 13.05
C GLU A 20 8.70 -6.98 12.93
N ALA A 21 8.08 -7.51 13.98
CA ALA A 21 6.66 -7.81 13.99
C ALA A 21 5.83 -6.52 13.87
N ARG A 22 6.15 -5.48 14.65
CA ARG A 22 5.44 -4.19 14.55
C ARG A 22 5.58 -3.56 13.17
N GLN A 23 6.77 -3.63 12.58
CA GLN A 23 6.98 -3.16 11.21
C GLN A 23 6.17 -3.96 10.21
N ALA A 24 6.12 -5.28 10.31
CA ALA A 24 5.35 -6.14 9.41
C ALA A 24 3.84 -5.84 9.43
N PHE A 25 3.29 -5.52 10.61
CA PHE A 25 1.87 -5.21 10.80
C PHE A 25 1.55 -3.71 10.82
N SER A 26 2.53 -2.83 10.55
CA SER A 26 2.30 -1.39 10.48
C SER A 26 1.38 -1.03 9.30
N GLU A 27 0.66 0.08 9.44
CA GLU A 27 -0.17 0.64 8.36
C GLU A 27 0.64 0.89 7.07
N ARG A 28 1.89 1.33 7.23
CA ARG A 28 2.81 1.57 6.11
C ARG A 28 3.13 0.29 5.38
N SER A 29 3.47 -0.79 6.10
CA SER A 29 3.75 -2.09 5.49
C SER A 29 2.51 -2.70 4.86
N TYR A 30 1.35 -2.55 5.49
CA TYR A 30 0.08 -3.01 4.94
C TYR A 30 -0.19 -2.38 3.57
N VAL A 31 -0.17 -1.05 3.46
CA VAL A 31 -0.37 -0.35 2.17
C VAL A 31 0.74 -0.65 1.17
N ALA A 32 1.99 -0.73 1.60
CA ALA A 32 3.09 -1.10 0.72
C ALA A 32 2.92 -2.51 0.12
N ASN A 33 2.36 -3.46 0.89
CA ASN A 33 2.10 -4.81 0.42
C ASN A 33 0.88 -4.87 -0.51
N LEU A 34 -0.14 -4.01 -0.32
CA LEU A 34 -1.22 -3.86 -1.30
C LEU A 34 -0.67 -3.38 -2.65
N ILE A 35 0.19 -2.36 -2.67
CA ILE A 35 0.84 -1.89 -3.91
C ILE A 35 1.64 -3.02 -4.57
N LYS A 36 2.40 -3.80 -3.80
CA LYS A 36 3.13 -4.97 -4.33
C LYS A 36 2.19 -6.01 -4.94
N ALA A 37 1.03 -6.25 -4.32
CA ALA A 37 0.03 -7.19 -4.82
C ALA A 37 -0.51 -6.73 -6.19
N GLU A 38 -0.84 -5.44 -6.33
CA GLU A 38 -1.29 -4.88 -7.62
C GLU A 38 -0.21 -4.97 -8.70
N CYS A 39 1.06 -4.66 -8.37
CA CYS A 39 2.16 -4.83 -9.33
C CYS A 39 2.37 -6.29 -9.76
N ALA A 40 2.21 -7.24 -8.82
CA ALA A 40 2.31 -8.67 -9.12
C ALA A 40 1.11 -9.18 -9.93
N LEU A 41 -0.08 -8.62 -9.69
CA LEU A 41 -1.27 -8.90 -10.49
C LEU A 41 -1.07 -8.45 -11.94
N ALA A 42 -0.60 -7.22 -12.16
CA ALA A 42 -0.32 -6.72 -13.51
C ALA A 42 0.75 -7.55 -14.23
N GLU A 43 1.77 -8.05 -13.51
CA GLU A 43 2.78 -8.95 -14.09
C GLU A 43 2.17 -10.29 -14.54
N ALA A 44 1.25 -10.85 -13.74
CA ALA A 44 0.53 -12.06 -14.11
C ALA A 44 -0.41 -11.82 -15.29
N GLU A 45 -1.13 -10.70 -15.30
CA GLU A 45 -2.01 -10.31 -16.41
C GLU A 45 -1.23 -10.05 -17.71
N GLU A 46 -0.03 -9.46 -17.62
CA GLU A 46 0.87 -9.23 -18.75
C GLU A 46 1.37 -10.55 -19.33
N ALA A 47 1.74 -11.51 -18.48
CA ALA A 47 2.18 -12.85 -18.89
C ALA A 47 1.07 -13.62 -19.65
N GLU A 48 -0.19 -13.39 -19.31
CA GLU A 48 -1.36 -13.98 -19.97
C GLU A 48 -1.88 -13.12 -21.16
N GLY A 49 -1.24 -11.97 -21.44
CA GLY A 49 -1.64 -11.06 -22.52
C GLY A 49 -2.96 -10.32 -22.28
N ILE A 50 -3.41 -10.21 -21.03
CA ILE A 50 -4.63 -9.48 -20.63
C ILE A 50 -4.39 -7.97 -20.66
N VAL A 51 -3.19 -7.53 -20.30
CA VAL A 51 -2.75 -6.12 -20.34
C VAL A 51 -1.56 -5.94 -21.29
N PRO A 52 -1.31 -4.72 -21.80
CA PRO A 52 -0.16 -4.46 -22.66
C PRO A 52 1.18 -4.81 -22.00
N GLY A 53 2.14 -5.25 -22.81
CA GLY A 53 3.52 -5.45 -22.38
C GLY A 53 4.12 -4.15 -21.82
N GLY A 54 4.82 -4.25 -20.69
CA GLY A 54 5.39 -3.11 -19.96
C GLY A 54 4.49 -2.51 -18.88
N THR A 55 3.23 -2.93 -18.76
CA THR A 55 2.30 -2.43 -17.74
C THR A 55 2.86 -2.67 -16.33
N ALA A 56 3.34 -3.88 -16.04
CA ALA A 56 3.88 -4.20 -14.73
C ALA A 56 5.14 -3.38 -14.41
N ALA A 57 5.97 -3.09 -15.41
CA ALA A 57 7.17 -2.26 -15.26
C ALA A 57 6.80 -0.81 -14.89
N VAL A 58 5.81 -0.22 -15.57
CA VAL A 58 5.30 1.12 -15.26
C VAL A 58 4.75 1.18 -13.84
N LEU A 59 3.95 0.20 -13.41
CA LEU A 59 3.45 0.17 -12.03
C LEU A 59 4.60 0.09 -11.01
N ARG A 60 5.59 -0.77 -11.23
CA ARG A 60 6.75 -0.90 -10.31
C ARG A 60 7.59 0.37 -10.23
N GLU A 61 7.72 1.11 -11.32
CA GLU A 61 8.46 2.37 -11.37
C GLU A 61 7.71 3.50 -10.66
N HIS A 62 6.40 3.61 -10.89
CA HIS A 62 5.62 4.77 -10.48
C HIS A 62 4.86 4.63 -9.16
N CYS A 63 4.53 3.40 -8.74
CA CYS A 63 3.71 3.14 -7.56
C CYS A 63 4.56 2.79 -6.34
N ASN A 64 4.66 3.73 -5.40
CA ASN A 64 5.41 3.56 -4.15
C ASN A 64 4.63 4.13 -2.96
N VAL A 65 4.68 3.43 -1.83
CA VAL A 65 4.03 3.87 -0.57
C VAL A 65 4.52 5.24 -0.09
N SER A 66 5.70 5.70 -0.52
CA SER A 66 6.20 7.05 -0.23
C SER A 66 5.37 8.17 -0.85
N LYS A 67 4.58 7.87 -1.89
CA LYS A 67 3.73 8.84 -2.61
C LYS A 67 2.31 8.92 -2.07
N ILE A 68 1.93 8.06 -1.11
CA ILE A 68 0.59 8.00 -0.54
C ILE A 68 0.26 9.30 0.19
N ASP A 69 -0.88 9.89 -0.19
CA ASP A 69 -1.60 10.84 0.64
C ASP A 69 -2.43 10.05 1.68
N TRP A 70 -1.90 9.99 2.89
CA TRP A 70 -2.50 9.24 4.00
C TRP A 70 -3.82 9.84 4.48
N GLN A 71 -3.95 11.17 4.42
CA GLN A 71 -5.19 11.84 4.84
C GLN A 71 -6.30 11.57 3.84
N LEU A 72 -6.01 11.66 2.54
CA LEU A 72 -6.95 11.31 1.49
C LEU A 72 -7.32 9.84 1.53
N LEU A 73 -6.34 8.94 1.74
CA LEU A 73 -6.58 7.51 1.85
C LEU A 73 -7.54 7.20 3.01
N ALA A 74 -7.29 7.77 4.20
CA ALA A 74 -8.14 7.60 5.37
C ALA A 74 -9.57 8.12 5.13
N ALA A 75 -9.71 9.38 4.67
CA ALA A 75 -11.01 10.01 4.46
C ALA A 75 -11.86 9.24 3.42
N ARG A 76 -11.25 8.74 2.34
CA ARG A 76 -11.96 7.94 1.34
C ARG A 76 -12.28 6.53 1.85
N THR A 77 -11.40 5.94 2.64
CA THR A 77 -11.63 4.63 3.27
C THR A 77 -12.83 4.68 4.22
N GLU A 78 -13.02 5.77 4.97
CA GLU A 78 -14.21 5.97 5.81
C GLU A 78 -15.51 5.98 5.00
N ILE A 79 -15.48 6.53 3.78
CA ILE A 79 -16.65 6.60 2.89
C ILE A 79 -16.94 5.24 2.25
N VAL A 80 -15.91 4.56 1.74
CA VAL A 80 -16.05 3.32 0.94
C VAL A 80 -16.10 2.06 1.80
N GLY A 81 -15.48 2.09 2.98
CA GLY A 81 -15.40 0.97 3.93
C GLY A 81 -14.17 0.06 3.76
N TYR A 82 -13.31 0.30 2.76
CA TYR A 82 -12.05 -0.43 2.58
C TYR A 82 -11.01 0.45 1.84
N PRO A 83 -9.70 0.21 2.04
CA PRO A 83 -8.65 1.12 1.56
C PRO A 83 -8.22 0.89 0.11
N VAL A 84 -8.58 -0.25 -0.49
CA VAL A 84 -8.08 -0.65 -1.82
C VAL A 84 -8.58 0.29 -2.92
N LEU A 85 -9.86 0.67 -2.93
CA LEU A 85 -10.39 1.59 -3.95
C LEU A 85 -9.66 2.94 -3.94
N PRO A 86 -9.58 3.67 -2.80
CA PRO A 86 -8.84 4.93 -2.78
C PRO A 86 -7.34 4.79 -2.98
N LEU A 87 -6.75 3.64 -2.64
CA LEU A 87 -5.36 3.34 -2.99
C LEU A 87 -5.19 3.30 -4.52
N VAL A 88 -6.01 2.53 -5.23
CA VAL A 88 -5.96 2.41 -6.71
C VAL A 88 -6.24 3.77 -7.37
N GLU A 89 -7.17 4.57 -6.84
CA GLU A 89 -7.43 5.95 -7.31
C GLU A 89 -6.22 6.88 -7.17
N GLN A 90 -5.35 6.66 -6.18
CA GLN A 90 -4.09 7.40 -6.07
C GLN A 90 -3.03 6.84 -7.01
N MET A 91 -2.93 5.51 -7.11
CA MET A 91 -1.98 4.84 -8.00
C MET A 91 -2.20 5.22 -9.46
N SER A 92 -3.44 5.32 -9.92
CA SER A 92 -3.76 5.70 -11.31
C SER A 92 -3.29 7.12 -11.66
N LYS A 93 -3.14 8.02 -10.68
CA LYS A 93 -2.62 9.38 -10.88
C LYS A 93 -1.10 9.43 -10.94
N TRP A 94 -0.43 8.35 -10.57
CA TRP A 94 1.03 8.29 -10.50
C TRP A 94 1.66 7.73 -11.77
N VAL A 95 0.89 6.94 -12.51
CA VAL A 95 1.28 6.38 -13.80
C VAL A 95 1.08 7.42 -14.90
N PRO A 96 1.90 7.43 -15.94
CA PRO A 96 1.66 8.24 -17.13
C PRO A 96 0.35 7.87 -17.82
N GLU A 97 -0.29 8.83 -18.48
CA GLU A 97 -1.42 8.53 -19.38
C GLU A 97 -0.92 7.71 -20.58
N GLU A 98 -1.74 6.76 -21.04
CA GLU A 98 -1.46 6.00 -22.27
C GLU A 98 -1.43 6.95 -23.47
N THR A 99 -0.26 7.10 -24.10
CA THR A 99 -0.10 7.74 -25.42
C THR A 99 -0.46 6.81 -26.55
#